data_AF-A0A077WP65-F1
#
_entry.id   AF-A0A077WP65-F1
#
_cell.length_a   1.000
_cell.length_b   1.000
_cell.length_c   1.000
_cell.angle_alpha   90.00
_cell.angle_beta   90.00
_cell.angle_gamma   90.00
#
_symmetry.space_group_name_H-M   'P 1'
#
loop_
_entity.id
_entity.type
_entity.pdbx_description
1 polymer ?
#
loop_
_entity_poly.entity_id
_entity_poly.type
_entity_poly.pdbx_seq_one_letter_code
_entity_poly.pdbx_strand_id
1 'polypeptide(L)'
;MLDKPTLVHAYTRLLQSSEWQQQLEAVRRLGIRKPYETRRHVHLEHLLPVVMPNVLQVDTLHLCLEEIMNVLKQLPRVRTIHCQAIEPWCATRSFDIHALIQGNNSRQVEFHFRDMAGFTTIATTPLQQQQHISTLRVINLRSEDYNQVDSFLKSLTAEEEEDGDIHNDYLMHQWSNMQSQLVQKYRWIANMPNLTHLTFGSCYTWIRDVWLQALLPICPQLQHLELHGWRRLGIPSSSSTGLVGSIGNSAQQAICQCFEAAHDLKTLVLVDFLIEPPMSVSARNVCICYTEDWPDPLDGQQLSAFMDDIQDVQDITIKIPPRQIPHIVSYCTHPAMKIEIQRFKLA
;
A
#
# COMPACT_ATOMS: atom_id res chain seq x y z
N MET A 1 24.64 27.79 -24.26
CA MET A 1 23.63 26.85 -23.70
C MET A 1 23.57 25.67 -24.63
N LEU A 2 23.97 24.47 -24.19
CA LEU A 2 23.68 23.26 -24.95
C LEU A 2 22.17 23.02 -24.86
N ASP A 3 21.49 22.86 -25.99
CA ASP A 3 20.08 22.51 -25.98
C ASP A 3 19.88 21.09 -25.40
N LYS A 4 18.69 20.82 -24.86
CA LYS A 4 18.37 19.53 -24.25
C LYS A 4 18.58 18.34 -25.20
N PRO A 5 18.20 18.40 -26.50
CA PRO A 5 18.45 17.32 -27.45
C PRO A 5 19.94 17.00 -27.64
N THR A 6 20.80 18.02 -27.73
CA THR A 6 22.25 17.83 -27.89
C THR A 6 22.87 17.20 -26.64
N LEU A 7 22.41 17.55 -25.45
CA LEU A 7 22.84 16.92 -24.20
C LEU A 7 22.43 15.44 -24.14
N VAL A 8 21.19 15.11 -24.49
CA VAL A 8 20.73 13.71 -24.55
C VAL A 8 21.55 12.92 -25.57
N HIS A 9 21.80 13.47 -26.75
CA HIS A 9 22.61 12.80 -27.77
C HIS A 9 24.08 12.63 -27.35
N ALA A 10 24.67 13.62 -26.68
CA ALA A 10 26.02 13.50 -26.12
C ALA A 10 26.09 12.44 -25.00
N TYR A 11 25.10 12.42 -24.12
CA TYR A 11 24.97 11.42 -23.05
C TYR A 11 24.81 10.00 -23.61
N THR A 12 23.93 9.81 -24.59
CA THR A 12 23.76 8.53 -25.27
C THR A 12 25.06 8.07 -25.93
N ARG A 13 25.77 8.96 -26.64
CA ARG A 13 27.07 8.63 -27.25
C ARG A 13 28.12 8.27 -26.21
N LEU A 14 28.17 8.97 -25.08
CA LEU A 14 29.08 8.66 -23.98
C LEU A 14 28.83 7.24 -23.46
N LEU A 15 27.57 6.91 -23.15
CA LEU A 15 27.18 5.58 -22.65
C LEU A 15 27.39 4.46 -23.69
N GLN A 16 27.33 4.76 -24.98
CA GLN A 16 27.57 3.79 -26.04
C GLN A 16 29.05 3.65 -26.42
N SER A 17 29.94 4.51 -25.90
CA SER A 17 31.36 4.47 -26.22
C SER A 17 32.03 3.21 -25.65
N SER A 18 32.98 2.64 -26.39
CA SER A 18 33.74 1.45 -25.98
C SER A 18 34.50 1.67 -24.67
N GLU A 19 34.96 2.89 -24.41
CA GLU A 19 35.63 3.30 -23.17
C GLU A 19 34.72 3.13 -21.95
N TRP A 20 33.43 3.41 -22.11
CA TRP A 20 32.45 3.30 -21.03
C TRP A 20 31.80 1.93 -20.93
N GLN A 21 31.80 1.11 -21.99
CA GLN A 21 31.19 -0.23 -21.95
C GLN A 21 31.70 -1.08 -20.77
N GLN A 22 33.02 -1.13 -20.56
CA GLN A 22 33.61 -1.87 -19.43
C GLN A 22 33.13 -1.32 -18.07
N GLN A 23 33.00 0.00 -17.96
CA GLN A 23 32.54 0.64 -16.73
C GLN A 23 31.05 0.35 -16.49
N LEU A 24 30.23 0.39 -17.54
CA LEU A 24 28.80 0.05 -17.48
C LEU A 24 28.57 -1.41 -17.10
N GLU A 25 29.39 -2.32 -17.62
CA GLU A 25 29.36 -3.73 -17.24
C GLU A 25 29.72 -3.94 -15.77
N ALA A 26 30.50 -3.06 -15.16
CA ALA A 26 30.83 -3.10 -13.73
C ALA A 26 29.73 -2.51 -12.83
N VAL A 27 28.80 -1.72 -13.38
CA VAL A 27 27.70 -1.15 -12.59
C VAL A 27 26.79 -2.26 -12.06
N ARG A 28 26.58 -2.25 -10.74
CA ARG A 28 25.64 -3.15 -10.05
C ARG A 28 24.44 -2.42 -9.46
N ARG A 29 24.58 -1.12 -9.22
CA ARG A 29 23.56 -0.27 -8.60
C ARG A 29 23.41 1.01 -9.42
N LEU A 30 22.17 1.37 -9.74
CA LEU A 30 21.84 2.56 -10.52
C LEU A 30 20.93 3.49 -9.71
N GLY A 31 21.32 4.74 -9.56
CA GLY A 31 20.50 5.79 -8.95
C GLY A 31 20.04 6.79 -10.00
N ILE A 32 18.73 7.04 -10.09
CA ILE A 32 18.16 8.05 -11.01
C ILE A 32 17.32 9.03 -10.21
N ARG A 33 17.67 10.31 -10.28
CA ARG A 33 17.00 11.35 -9.50
C ARG A 33 16.58 12.48 -10.42
N LYS A 34 15.33 12.87 -10.32
CA LYS A 34 14.78 14.03 -10.99
C LYS A 34 14.62 15.17 -9.97
N PRO A 35 14.88 16.43 -10.34
CA PRO A 35 14.47 17.56 -9.50
C PRO A 35 12.95 17.53 -9.28
N TYR A 36 12.48 17.98 -8.12
CA TYR A 36 11.05 18.08 -7.87
C TYR A 36 10.39 19.09 -8.83
N GLU A 37 9.36 18.64 -9.54
CA GLU A 37 8.57 19.46 -10.46
C GLU A 37 7.33 20.04 -9.75
N THR A 38 7.24 21.37 -9.66
CA THR A 38 6.13 22.05 -8.96
C THR A 38 5.04 22.61 -9.89
N ARG A 39 5.30 22.74 -11.19
CA ARG A 39 4.41 23.47 -12.12
C ARG A 39 4.14 22.76 -13.44
N ARG A 40 5.13 22.06 -13.99
CA ARG A 40 5.01 21.35 -15.26
C ARG A 40 5.78 20.06 -15.15
N HIS A 41 5.08 18.95 -15.36
CA HIS A 41 5.71 17.65 -15.48
C HIS A 41 6.37 17.52 -16.85
N VAL A 42 7.63 17.10 -16.87
CA VAL A 42 8.36 16.84 -18.11
C VAL A 42 8.89 15.42 -18.09
N HIS A 43 8.40 14.56 -18.97
CA HIS A 43 9.00 13.25 -19.15
C HIS A 43 10.43 13.39 -19.67
N LEU A 44 11.36 12.76 -18.98
CA LEU A 44 12.71 12.59 -19.50
C LEU A 44 12.72 11.36 -20.43
N GLU A 45 12.40 11.58 -21.71
CA GLU A 45 12.56 10.55 -22.72
C GLU A 45 14.02 10.04 -22.71
N HIS A 46 14.18 8.72 -22.73
CA HIS A 46 15.49 8.06 -22.74
C HIS A 46 16.38 8.29 -21.50
N LEU A 47 15.80 8.36 -20.29
CA LEU A 47 16.55 8.34 -19.02
C LEU A 47 17.69 7.31 -19.00
N LEU A 48 17.44 6.15 -19.60
CA LEU A 48 18.44 5.12 -19.83
C LEU A 48 18.41 4.67 -21.30
N PRO A 49 19.28 5.22 -22.17
CA PRO A 49 19.25 4.94 -23.60
C PRO A 49 19.93 3.62 -23.98
N VAL A 50 20.49 2.90 -23.01
CA VAL A 50 21.23 1.65 -23.20
C VAL A 50 20.78 0.60 -22.20
N VAL A 51 20.76 -0.67 -22.62
CA VAL A 51 20.52 -1.79 -21.71
C VAL A 51 21.72 -1.93 -20.76
N MET A 52 21.46 -2.03 -19.45
CA MET A 52 22.50 -2.28 -18.45
C MET A 52 22.29 -3.65 -17.80
N PRO A 53 22.82 -4.73 -18.39
CA PRO A 53 22.44 -6.10 -18.01
C PRO A 53 22.88 -6.48 -16.60
N ASN A 54 23.92 -5.85 -16.05
CA ASN A 54 24.49 -6.25 -14.77
C ASN A 54 23.96 -5.46 -13.56
N VAL A 55 23.05 -4.52 -13.77
CA VAL A 55 22.40 -3.79 -12.68
C VAL A 55 21.47 -4.74 -11.91
N LEU A 56 21.70 -4.83 -10.60
CA LEU A 56 20.93 -5.67 -9.68
C LEU A 56 20.03 -4.83 -8.76
N GLN A 57 20.36 -3.56 -8.55
CA GLN A 57 19.57 -2.64 -7.73
C GLN A 57 19.34 -1.33 -8.47
N VAL A 58 18.11 -0.82 -8.41
CA VAL A 58 17.75 0.51 -8.89
C VAL A 58 17.10 1.31 -7.77
N ASP A 59 17.56 2.54 -7.59
CA ASP A 59 16.95 3.52 -6.70
C ASP A 59 16.49 4.73 -7.53
N THR A 60 15.22 5.11 -7.45
CA THR A 60 14.67 6.28 -8.13
C THR A 60 14.10 7.31 -7.16
N LEU A 61 14.15 8.59 -7.53
CA LEU A 61 13.56 9.69 -6.75
C LEU A 61 12.87 10.70 -7.68
N HIS A 62 11.61 11.02 -7.39
CA HIS A 62 10.77 11.98 -8.13
C HIS A 62 10.51 11.60 -9.60
N LEU A 63 10.55 10.31 -9.93
CA LEU A 63 10.13 9.85 -11.24
C LEU A 63 8.63 9.54 -11.22
N CYS A 64 7.93 9.75 -12.34
CA CYS A 64 6.58 9.23 -12.51
C CYS A 64 6.59 7.74 -12.88
N LEU A 65 5.43 7.08 -12.85
CA LEU A 65 5.32 5.64 -13.15
C LEU A 65 5.83 5.28 -14.55
N GLU A 66 5.52 6.10 -15.55
CA GLU A 66 5.96 5.85 -16.93
C GLU A 66 7.49 5.91 -17.08
N GLU A 67 8.13 6.88 -16.41
CA GLU A 67 9.59 6.99 -16.37
C GLU A 67 10.22 5.75 -15.70
N ILE A 68 9.64 5.30 -14.57
CA ILE A 68 10.08 4.08 -13.87
C ILE A 68 9.95 2.86 -14.78
N MET A 69 8.81 2.68 -15.45
CA MET A 69 8.60 1.58 -16.40
C MET A 69 9.65 1.58 -17.51
N ASN A 70 9.93 2.76 -18.09
CA ASN A 70 10.91 2.90 -19.16
C ASN A 70 12.33 2.58 -18.70
N VAL A 71 12.70 2.95 -17.47
CA VAL A 71 13.96 2.55 -16.84
C VAL A 71 14.03 1.04 -16.66
N LEU A 72 13.00 0.43 -16.05
CA LEU A 72 13.01 -1.00 -15.70
C LEU A 72 13.08 -1.92 -16.94
N LYS A 73 12.49 -1.51 -18.08
CA LYS A 73 12.62 -2.22 -19.36
C LYS A 73 14.07 -2.41 -19.82
N GLN A 74 14.97 -1.51 -19.41
CA GLN A 74 16.39 -1.55 -19.79
C GLN A 74 17.26 -2.32 -18.78
N LEU A 75 16.66 -2.85 -17.71
CA LEU A 75 17.35 -3.45 -16.56
C LEU A 75 16.85 -4.88 -16.26
N PRO A 76 17.16 -5.87 -17.13
CA PRO A 76 16.53 -7.20 -17.09
C PRO A 76 16.90 -8.07 -15.87
N ARG A 77 17.96 -7.74 -15.13
CA ARG A 77 18.47 -8.55 -14.00
C ARG A 77 18.26 -7.90 -12.63
N VAL A 78 17.50 -6.81 -12.56
CA VAL A 78 17.20 -6.14 -11.30
C VAL A 78 16.51 -7.10 -10.35
N ARG A 79 16.98 -7.07 -9.10
CA ARG A 79 16.47 -7.84 -7.96
C ARG A 79 15.84 -6.93 -6.91
N THR A 80 16.32 -5.70 -6.81
CA THR A 80 15.86 -4.72 -5.81
C THR A 80 15.48 -3.42 -6.50
N ILE A 81 14.23 -3.02 -6.34
CA ILE A 81 13.65 -1.78 -6.87
C ILE A 81 13.23 -0.92 -5.69
N HIS A 82 13.80 0.27 -5.55
CA HIS A 82 13.34 1.27 -4.61
C HIS A 82 12.98 2.55 -5.36
N CYS A 83 11.73 2.96 -5.30
CA CYS A 83 11.23 4.16 -5.95
C CYS A 83 10.63 5.08 -4.90
N GLN A 84 11.24 6.25 -4.71
CA GLN A 84 10.85 7.22 -3.70
C GLN A 84 10.18 8.44 -4.31
N ALA A 85 9.19 8.96 -3.59
CA ALA A 85 8.43 10.15 -3.96
C ALA A 85 7.93 10.10 -5.42
N ILE A 86 7.32 8.97 -5.80
CA ILE A 86 6.76 8.74 -7.14
C ILE A 86 5.69 9.79 -7.40
N GLU A 87 5.81 10.49 -8.53
CA GLU A 87 4.94 11.61 -8.84
C GLU A 87 3.69 11.17 -9.63
N PRO A 88 2.48 11.70 -9.31
CA PRO A 88 1.22 11.34 -9.98
C PRO A 88 0.92 12.07 -11.29
N TRP A 89 1.86 12.88 -11.79
CA TRP A 89 1.56 13.86 -12.84
C TRP A 89 1.23 13.26 -14.21
N CYS A 90 1.61 12.01 -14.48
CA CYS A 90 1.41 11.40 -15.79
C CYS A 90 -0.07 11.08 -16.06
N ALA A 91 -0.47 11.13 -17.34
CA ALA A 91 -1.81 10.73 -17.79
C ALA A 91 -2.14 9.27 -17.40
N THR A 92 -1.09 8.43 -17.29
CA THR A 92 -1.15 7.07 -16.79
C THR A 92 -1.37 7.09 -15.27
N ARG A 93 -2.63 7.27 -14.86
CA ARG A 93 -3.05 7.23 -13.44
C ARG A 93 -3.26 5.81 -12.91
N SER A 94 -2.94 4.79 -13.70
CA SER A 94 -3.05 3.40 -13.29
C SER A 94 -1.71 2.84 -12.79
N PHE A 95 -1.65 2.36 -11.56
CA PHE A 95 -0.51 1.61 -11.04
C PHE A 95 -0.67 0.12 -11.36
N ASP A 96 0.16 -0.43 -12.26
CA ASP A 96 0.20 -1.87 -12.53
C ASP A 96 1.55 -2.43 -12.08
N ILE A 97 1.54 -3.13 -10.94
CA ILE A 97 2.75 -3.74 -10.40
C ILE A 97 3.35 -4.77 -11.35
N HIS A 98 2.52 -5.54 -12.06
CA HIS A 98 3.00 -6.56 -12.99
C HIS A 98 3.64 -5.92 -14.20
N ALA A 99 3.04 -4.88 -14.75
CA ALA A 99 3.65 -4.15 -15.87
C ALA A 99 4.99 -3.49 -15.47
N LEU A 100 5.12 -3.02 -14.22
CA LEU A 100 6.34 -2.42 -13.70
C LEU A 100 7.48 -3.45 -13.55
N ILE A 101 7.16 -4.65 -13.09
CA ILE A 101 8.17 -5.71 -12.84
C ILE A 101 8.30 -6.71 -13.99
N GLN A 102 7.52 -6.55 -15.06
CA GLN A 102 7.53 -7.47 -16.19
C GLN A 102 8.93 -7.53 -16.81
N GLY A 103 9.48 -8.75 -16.89
CA GLY A 103 10.78 -8.99 -17.52
C GLY A 103 11.99 -8.75 -16.61
N ASN A 104 11.80 -8.52 -15.30
CA ASN A 104 12.88 -8.54 -14.33
C ASN A 104 12.69 -9.63 -13.26
N ASN A 105 13.79 -9.97 -12.58
CA ASN A 105 13.81 -11.01 -11.54
C ASN A 105 13.73 -10.37 -10.14
N SER A 106 12.85 -9.37 -10.00
CA SER A 106 12.74 -8.59 -8.77
C SER A 106 12.25 -9.45 -7.61
N ARG A 107 12.97 -9.35 -6.50
CA ARG A 107 12.66 -10.01 -5.22
C ARG A 107 12.19 -9.02 -4.18
N GLN A 108 12.70 -7.80 -4.25
CA GLN A 108 12.40 -6.72 -3.33
C GLN A 108 11.94 -5.50 -4.12
N VAL A 109 10.72 -5.04 -3.82
CA VAL A 109 10.09 -3.95 -4.55
C VAL A 109 9.49 -3.00 -3.54
N GLU A 110 9.91 -1.74 -3.61
CA GLU A 110 9.43 -0.64 -2.78
C GLU A 110 9.02 0.53 -3.65
N PHE A 111 7.75 0.89 -3.59
CA PHE A 111 7.17 2.05 -4.24
C PHE A 111 6.60 2.97 -3.17
N HIS A 112 7.21 4.14 -3.00
CA HIS A 112 6.73 5.18 -2.11
C HIS A 112 6.20 6.35 -2.93
N PHE A 113 4.88 6.49 -2.94
CA PHE A 113 4.20 7.56 -3.65
C PHE A 113 4.29 8.87 -2.86
N ARG A 114 4.47 9.96 -3.60
CA ARG A 114 4.48 11.30 -3.02
C ARG A 114 3.05 11.76 -2.74
N ASP A 115 2.84 12.43 -1.60
CA ASP A 115 1.66 13.26 -1.24
C ASP A 115 0.32 12.78 -1.84
N MET A 116 -0.49 11.98 -1.12
CA MET A 116 -1.93 11.70 -1.41
C MET A 116 -2.30 11.61 -2.90
N ALA A 117 -1.39 11.11 -3.71
CA ALA A 117 -1.42 11.13 -5.15
C ALA A 117 -2.60 10.25 -5.59
N GLY A 118 -3.66 10.86 -6.11
CA GLY A 118 -4.83 10.14 -6.59
C GLY A 118 -4.47 9.34 -7.83
N PHE A 119 -4.09 8.08 -7.65
CA PHE A 119 -4.07 7.12 -8.73
C PHE A 119 -5.50 6.63 -8.93
N THR A 120 -5.95 6.66 -10.19
CA THR A 120 -7.32 6.28 -10.54
C THR A 120 -7.54 4.81 -10.24
N THR A 121 -6.55 3.96 -10.52
CA THR A 121 -6.70 2.51 -10.37
C THR A 121 -5.37 1.78 -10.17
N ILE A 122 -5.37 0.72 -9.36
CA ILE A 122 -4.42 -0.38 -9.51
C ILE A 122 -4.89 -1.20 -10.71
N ALA A 123 -4.09 -1.29 -11.77
CA ALA A 123 -4.41 -2.12 -12.93
C ALA A 123 -3.88 -3.53 -12.73
N THR A 124 -4.60 -4.50 -13.30
CA THR A 124 -4.26 -5.92 -13.21
C THR A 124 -4.00 -6.50 -14.58
N THR A 125 -2.76 -6.45 -15.02
CA THR A 125 -2.31 -7.32 -16.09
C THR A 125 -2.23 -8.76 -15.56
N PRO A 126 -2.82 -9.76 -16.24
CA PRO A 126 -2.74 -11.16 -15.82
C PRO A 126 -1.28 -11.60 -15.66
N LEU A 127 -0.97 -12.27 -14.55
CA LEU A 127 0.32 -12.91 -14.34
C LEU A 127 0.55 -14.00 -15.39
N GLN A 128 1.46 -13.75 -16.33
CA GLN A 128 1.89 -14.78 -17.28
C GLN A 128 2.99 -15.69 -16.71
N GLN A 129 3.65 -15.29 -15.62
CA GLN A 129 4.75 -16.03 -14.96
C GLN A 129 4.69 -15.84 -13.44
N GLN A 130 5.07 -16.87 -12.68
CA GLN A 130 5.21 -16.80 -11.23
C GLN A 130 6.28 -15.77 -10.84
N GLN A 131 5.92 -14.82 -9.98
CA GLN A 131 6.83 -13.80 -9.47
C GLN A 131 7.51 -14.31 -8.20
N HIS A 132 8.83 -14.10 -8.10
CA HIS A 132 9.63 -14.47 -6.93
C HIS A 132 9.80 -13.30 -5.94
N ILE A 133 8.79 -12.44 -5.84
CA ILE A 133 8.81 -11.32 -4.89
C ILE A 133 8.70 -11.87 -3.46
N SER A 134 9.68 -11.55 -2.63
CA SER A 134 9.69 -11.84 -1.21
C SER A 134 9.33 -10.64 -0.35
N THR A 135 9.57 -9.44 -0.87
CA THR A 135 9.28 -8.17 -0.20
C THR A 135 8.57 -7.23 -1.15
N LEU A 136 7.36 -6.84 -0.78
CA LEU A 136 6.58 -5.83 -1.48
C LEU A 136 6.20 -4.73 -0.53
N ARG A 137 6.57 -3.49 -0.87
CA ARG A 137 6.18 -2.30 -0.13
C ARG A 137 5.56 -1.30 -1.07
N VAL A 138 4.28 -0.99 -0.86
CA VAL A 138 3.52 -0.01 -1.62
C VAL A 138 2.99 1.01 -0.61
N ILE A 139 3.66 2.16 -0.52
CA ILE A 139 3.48 3.14 0.55
C ILE A 139 2.82 4.40 -0.02
N ASN A 140 1.84 4.95 0.69
CA ASN A 140 1.10 6.18 0.32
C ASN A 140 0.37 6.10 -1.03
N LEU A 141 0.06 4.90 -1.51
CA LEU A 141 -0.86 4.74 -2.63
C LEU A 141 -2.27 5.14 -2.17
N ARG A 142 -2.95 6.06 -2.86
CA ARG A 142 -4.37 6.37 -2.68
C ARG A 142 -5.15 5.96 -3.92
N SER A 143 -6.13 5.08 -3.75
CA SER A 143 -7.01 4.64 -4.84
C SER A 143 -8.27 5.51 -4.89
N GLU A 144 -8.71 5.91 -6.08
CA GLU A 144 -10.05 6.52 -6.27
C GLU A 144 -11.18 5.57 -5.86
N ASP A 145 -10.94 4.26 -5.80
CA ASP A 145 -11.90 3.28 -5.28
C ASP A 145 -12.40 3.68 -3.89
N TYR A 146 -11.56 4.31 -3.07
CA TYR A 146 -11.96 4.70 -1.71
C TYR A 146 -13.13 5.66 -1.75
N ASN A 147 -13.04 6.69 -2.59
CA ASN A 147 -14.10 7.67 -2.72
C ASN A 147 -15.35 7.03 -3.32
N GLN A 148 -15.21 6.06 -4.24
CA GLN A 148 -16.34 5.35 -4.83
C GLN A 148 -17.06 4.47 -3.80
N VAL A 149 -16.31 3.65 -3.05
CA VAL A 149 -16.85 2.78 -2.01
C VAL A 149 -17.47 3.60 -0.88
N ASP A 150 -16.79 4.64 -0.40
CA ASP A 150 -17.30 5.53 0.64
C ASP A 150 -18.58 6.26 0.21
N SER A 151 -18.60 6.80 -1.02
CA SER A 151 -19.80 7.45 -1.57
C SER A 151 -20.97 6.48 -1.71
N PHE A 152 -20.71 5.25 -2.13
CA PHE A 152 -21.74 4.22 -2.30
C PHE A 152 -22.29 3.74 -0.95
N LEU A 153 -21.44 3.55 0.07
CA LEU A 153 -21.91 3.17 1.40
C LEU A 153 -22.70 4.30 2.08
N LYS A 154 -22.36 5.56 1.80
CA LYS A 154 -23.16 6.71 2.25
C LYS A 154 -24.54 6.77 1.60
N SER A 155 -24.65 6.50 0.30
CA SER A 155 -25.97 6.43 -0.35
C SER A 155 -26.81 5.27 0.19
N LEU A 156 -26.19 4.10 0.39
CA LEU A 156 -26.84 2.97 1.07
C LEU A 156 -27.39 3.35 2.44
N THR A 157 -26.59 4.03 3.26
CA THR A 157 -27.01 4.43 4.62
C THR A 157 -28.20 5.41 4.57
N ALA A 158 -28.17 6.38 3.65
CA ALA A 158 -29.26 7.35 3.49
C ALA A 158 -30.56 6.68 3.03
N GLU A 159 -30.47 5.64 2.22
CA GLU A 159 -31.63 4.92 1.69
C GLU A 159 -32.19 3.88 2.67
N GLU A 160 -31.37 3.32 3.57
CA GLU A 160 -31.86 2.50 4.69
C GLU A 160 -32.77 3.30 5.65
N GLU A 161 -32.62 4.62 5.70
CA GLU A 161 -33.51 5.52 6.44
C GLU A 161 -34.81 5.83 5.67
N GLU A 162 -34.86 5.58 4.36
CA GLU A 162 -35.99 5.84 3.46
C GLU A 162 -36.64 4.53 2.97
N ASP A 163 -37.56 3.99 3.78
CA ASP A 163 -38.32 2.72 3.70
C ASP A 163 -38.83 2.28 2.28
N GLY A 164 -37.95 1.74 1.42
CA GLY A 164 -38.28 1.35 0.03
C GLY A 164 -37.63 0.05 -0.47
N ASP A 165 -38.36 -1.07 -0.40
CA ASP A 165 -37.87 -2.44 -0.73
C ASP A 165 -37.35 -2.64 -2.16
N ILE A 166 -37.91 -1.97 -3.18
CA ILE A 166 -37.54 -2.19 -4.60
C ILE A 166 -36.16 -1.62 -4.94
N HIS A 167 -35.68 -0.64 -4.17
CA HIS A 167 -34.38 -0.02 -4.40
C HIS A 167 -33.21 -0.87 -3.88
N ASN A 168 -33.47 -1.70 -2.86
CA ASN A 168 -32.47 -2.52 -2.18
C ASN A 168 -31.79 -3.56 -3.11
N ASP A 169 -32.56 -4.25 -3.95
CA ASP A 169 -32.01 -5.24 -4.89
C ASP A 169 -31.03 -4.62 -5.91
N TYR A 170 -31.34 -3.41 -6.38
CA TYR A 170 -30.47 -2.68 -7.31
C TYR A 170 -29.13 -2.31 -6.66
N LEU A 171 -29.18 -1.78 -5.43
CA LEU A 171 -27.98 -1.41 -4.68
C LEU A 171 -27.16 -2.64 -4.32
N MET A 172 -27.79 -3.74 -3.91
CA MET A 172 -27.10 -5.00 -3.66
C MET A 172 -26.39 -5.54 -4.90
N HIS A 173 -27.01 -5.40 -6.07
CA HIS A 173 -26.35 -5.73 -7.34
C HIS A 173 -25.17 -4.79 -7.65
N GLN A 174 -25.30 -3.48 -7.40
CA GLN A 174 -24.19 -2.54 -7.54
C GLN A 174 -23.04 -2.84 -6.58
N TRP A 175 -23.36 -3.16 -5.32
CA TRP A 175 -22.39 -3.58 -4.32
C TRP A 175 -21.65 -4.82 -4.79
N SER A 176 -22.35 -5.89 -5.19
CA SER A 176 -21.76 -7.13 -5.70
C SER A 176 -20.82 -6.90 -6.90
N ASN A 177 -21.20 -6.01 -7.82
CA ASN A 177 -20.34 -5.62 -8.94
C ASN A 177 -19.07 -4.90 -8.47
N MET A 178 -19.19 -3.94 -7.55
CA MET A 178 -18.05 -3.24 -6.98
C MET A 178 -17.14 -4.20 -6.22
N GLN A 179 -17.71 -5.14 -5.46
CA GLN A 179 -16.95 -6.18 -4.77
C GLN A 179 -16.13 -7.02 -5.73
N SER A 180 -16.75 -7.47 -6.82
CA SER A 180 -16.09 -8.27 -7.86
C SER A 180 -14.93 -7.52 -8.52
N GLN A 181 -15.11 -6.22 -8.80
CA GLN A 181 -14.06 -5.37 -9.36
C GLN A 181 -12.88 -5.19 -8.39
N LEU A 182 -13.16 -4.95 -7.11
CA LEU A 182 -12.12 -4.84 -6.07
C LEU A 182 -11.37 -6.16 -5.90
N VAL A 183 -12.06 -7.29 -5.84
CA VAL A 183 -11.42 -8.61 -5.76
C VAL A 183 -10.52 -8.84 -6.98
N GLN A 184 -11.02 -8.60 -8.19
CA GLN A 184 -10.22 -8.75 -9.41
C GLN A 184 -8.97 -7.86 -9.37
N LYS A 185 -9.09 -6.67 -8.79
CA LYS A 185 -8.02 -5.68 -8.66
C LYS A 185 -6.92 -6.07 -7.68
N TYR A 186 -7.24 -6.75 -6.59
CA TYR A 186 -6.28 -7.10 -5.54
C TYR A 186 -5.85 -8.58 -5.54
N ARG A 187 -6.55 -9.48 -6.27
CA ARG A 187 -6.27 -10.93 -6.31
C ARG A 187 -4.84 -11.32 -6.65
N TRP A 188 -4.08 -10.43 -7.30
CA TRP A 188 -2.71 -10.72 -7.68
C TRP A 188 -1.79 -10.88 -6.46
N ILE A 189 -2.12 -10.27 -5.31
CA ILE A 189 -1.36 -10.41 -4.06
C ILE A 189 -1.29 -11.88 -3.65
N ALA A 190 -2.41 -12.61 -3.76
CA ALA A 190 -2.49 -14.04 -3.45
C ALA A 190 -1.62 -14.91 -4.36
N ASN A 191 -1.17 -14.39 -5.50
CA ASN A 191 -0.33 -15.11 -6.45
C ASN A 191 1.17 -14.85 -6.23
N MET A 192 1.55 -14.34 -5.04
CA MET A 192 2.95 -14.14 -4.63
C MET A 192 3.36 -15.17 -3.57
N PRO A 193 3.66 -16.42 -3.97
CA PRO A 193 3.89 -17.54 -3.05
C PRO A 193 5.19 -17.43 -2.24
N ASN A 194 6.05 -16.44 -2.49
CA ASN A 194 7.27 -16.22 -1.71
C ASN A 194 7.20 -14.98 -0.83
N LEU A 195 6.05 -14.28 -0.81
CA LEU A 195 5.89 -13.01 -0.13
C LEU A 195 5.93 -13.22 1.39
N THR A 196 6.97 -12.69 2.02
CA THR A 196 7.17 -12.75 3.48
C THR A 196 7.08 -11.38 4.13
N HIS A 197 7.20 -10.30 3.34
CA HIS A 197 7.13 -8.93 3.81
C HIS A 197 6.16 -8.16 2.92
N LEU A 198 5.05 -7.71 3.50
CA LEU A 198 4.05 -6.90 2.82
C LEU A 198 3.86 -5.59 3.58
N THR A 199 4.19 -4.47 2.94
CA THR A 199 3.67 -3.16 3.31
C THR A 199 2.67 -2.76 2.23
N PHE A 200 1.42 -2.53 2.61
CA PHE A 200 0.38 -2.16 1.65
C PHE A 200 -0.45 -0.99 2.15
N GLY A 201 -0.38 0.11 1.41
CA GLY A 201 -1.22 1.29 1.56
C GLY A 201 -2.62 1.09 0.99
N SER A 202 -3.59 1.90 1.42
CA SER A 202 -4.98 1.87 0.92
C SER A 202 -5.78 0.61 1.26
N CYS A 203 -5.66 0.09 2.48
CA CYS A 203 -6.62 -0.90 2.97
C CYS A 203 -8.03 -0.33 3.17
N TYR A 204 -8.22 0.98 2.97
CA TYR A 204 -9.51 1.62 3.19
C TYR A 204 -10.60 0.97 2.36
N THR A 205 -10.31 0.50 1.16
CA THR A 205 -11.32 -0.09 0.24
C THR A 205 -11.49 -1.59 0.41
N TRP A 206 -10.78 -2.20 1.35
CA TRP A 206 -10.73 -3.66 1.45
C TRP A 206 -12.00 -4.20 2.10
N ILE A 207 -12.90 -4.70 1.26
CA ILE A 207 -14.07 -5.47 1.66
C ILE A 207 -13.69 -6.88 2.11
N ARG A 208 -14.62 -7.60 2.75
CA ARG A 208 -14.49 -9.01 3.15
C ARG A 208 -13.75 -9.86 2.12
N ASP A 209 -14.22 -9.87 0.88
CA ASP A 209 -13.68 -10.78 -0.13
C ASP A 209 -12.27 -10.39 -0.60
N VAL A 210 -11.88 -9.12 -0.51
CA VAL A 210 -10.50 -8.71 -0.78
C VAL A 210 -9.57 -9.27 0.30
N TRP A 211 -9.94 -9.18 1.58
CA TRP A 211 -9.17 -9.80 2.65
C TRP A 211 -9.02 -11.31 2.44
N LEU A 212 -10.13 -12.00 2.21
CA LEU A 212 -10.14 -13.47 2.09
C LEU A 212 -9.48 -13.99 0.81
N GLN A 213 -9.60 -13.27 -0.31
CA GLN A 213 -9.09 -13.75 -1.60
C GLN A 213 -7.71 -13.20 -1.96
N ALA A 214 -7.31 -12.04 -1.43
CA ALA A 214 -6.02 -11.43 -1.72
C ALA A 214 -4.99 -11.63 -0.62
N LEU A 215 -5.37 -11.46 0.66
CA LEU A 215 -4.42 -11.48 1.78
C LEU A 215 -4.35 -12.83 2.47
N LEU A 216 -5.50 -13.43 2.83
CA LEU A 216 -5.55 -14.70 3.57
C LEU A 216 -4.65 -15.80 2.96
N PRO A 217 -4.57 -15.98 1.62
CA PRO A 217 -3.72 -17.03 1.03
C PRO A 217 -2.23 -16.88 1.31
N ILE A 218 -1.74 -15.67 1.58
CA ILE A 218 -0.32 -15.40 1.87
C ILE A 218 -0.04 -15.23 3.36
N CYS A 219 -1.05 -15.06 4.22
CA CYS A 219 -0.89 -14.88 5.66
C CYS A 219 0.03 -15.92 6.33
N PRO A 220 -0.11 -17.25 6.05
CA PRO A 220 0.68 -18.28 6.72
C PRO A 220 2.21 -18.11 6.67
N GLN A 221 2.73 -17.41 5.66
CA GLN A 221 4.17 -17.23 5.43
C GLN A 221 4.65 -15.80 5.70
N LEU A 222 3.75 -14.87 6.03
CA LEU A 222 4.10 -13.48 6.29
C LEU A 222 4.86 -13.37 7.61
N GLN A 223 6.04 -12.75 7.53
CA GLN A 223 6.87 -12.41 8.69
C GLN A 223 6.75 -10.92 9.04
N HIS A 224 6.38 -10.09 8.06
CA HIS A 224 6.14 -8.67 8.25
C HIS A 224 4.88 -8.25 7.50
N LEU A 225 3.96 -7.60 8.22
CA LEU A 225 2.71 -7.09 7.69
C LEU A 225 2.53 -5.65 8.16
N GLU A 226 2.49 -4.73 7.21
CA GLU A 226 2.22 -3.31 7.44
C GLU A 226 1.01 -2.89 6.61
N LEU A 227 -0.07 -2.50 7.29
CA LEU A 227 -1.34 -2.17 6.68
C LEU A 227 -1.71 -0.73 7.03
N HIS A 228 -2.09 0.04 6.01
CA HIS A 228 -2.46 1.44 6.21
C HIS A 228 -3.93 1.67 5.87
N GLY A 229 -4.58 2.44 6.73
CA GLY A 229 -5.84 3.05 6.42
C GLY A 229 -6.99 2.08 6.47
N TRP A 230 -7.19 1.39 7.58
CA TRP A 230 -8.44 0.67 7.78
C TRP A 230 -9.38 1.55 8.58
N ARG A 231 -10.50 1.93 7.98
CA ARG A 231 -11.66 2.48 8.69
C ARG A 231 -12.86 1.66 8.26
N ARG A 232 -13.78 1.38 9.19
CA ARG A 232 -15.11 0.88 8.85
C ARG A 232 -15.75 1.87 7.87
N LEU A 233 -15.62 1.60 6.58
CA LEU A 233 -16.07 2.50 5.53
C LEU A 233 -17.54 2.84 5.72
N GLY A 234 -17.88 4.12 5.74
CA GLY A 234 -19.27 4.59 5.75
C GLY A 234 -20.12 4.23 6.98
N ILE A 235 -19.58 3.58 8.01
CA ILE A 235 -20.36 3.17 9.19
C ILE A 235 -20.06 4.14 10.34
N PRO A 236 -20.98 5.05 10.71
CA PRO A 236 -20.85 5.74 11.98
C PRO A 236 -20.84 4.69 13.11
N SER A 237 -19.99 4.91 14.11
CA SER A 237 -19.79 4.01 15.26
C SER A 237 -21.08 3.66 16.03
N SER A 238 -22.19 4.35 15.74
CA SER A 238 -23.52 4.15 16.32
C SER A 238 -24.50 3.28 15.49
N SER A 239 -24.22 2.93 14.23
CA SER A 239 -25.13 2.11 13.39
C SER A 239 -24.63 0.68 13.19
N SER A 240 -24.66 -0.13 14.26
CA SER A 240 -24.40 -1.57 14.17
C SER A 240 -25.58 -2.38 13.60
N THR A 241 -26.68 -1.72 13.26
CA THR A 241 -27.92 -2.34 12.75
C THR A 241 -28.16 -1.87 11.32
N GLY A 242 -28.18 -2.81 10.37
CA GLY A 242 -28.36 -2.52 8.94
C GLY A 242 -27.37 -3.29 8.05
N LEU A 243 -27.59 -3.21 6.74
CA LEU A 243 -26.76 -3.80 5.69
C LEU A 243 -25.33 -3.25 5.74
N VAL A 244 -25.16 -1.92 5.88
CA VAL A 244 -23.84 -1.28 5.95
C VAL A 244 -23.06 -1.78 7.17
N GLY A 245 -23.73 -1.86 8.34
CA GLY A 245 -23.17 -2.48 9.54
C GLY A 245 -22.75 -3.93 9.31
N SER A 246 -23.55 -4.71 8.58
CA SER A 246 -23.22 -6.11 8.23
C SER A 246 -21.99 -6.22 7.31
N ILE A 247 -21.79 -5.27 6.39
CA ILE A 247 -20.64 -5.19 5.50
C ILE A 247 -19.36 -4.94 6.31
N GLY A 248 -19.41 -3.98 7.23
CA GLY A 248 -18.29 -3.68 8.14
C GLY A 248 -17.93 -4.87 9.03
N ASN A 249 -18.93 -5.48 9.67
CA ASN A 249 -18.74 -6.66 10.52
C ASN A 249 -18.15 -7.84 9.73
N SER A 250 -18.61 -8.05 8.49
CA SER A 250 -18.08 -9.10 7.62
C SER A 250 -16.62 -8.88 7.24
N ALA A 251 -16.23 -7.62 6.96
CA ALA A 251 -14.85 -7.28 6.69
C ALA A 251 -13.97 -7.42 7.94
N GLN A 252 -14.47 -7.01 9.10
CA GLN A 252 -13.79 -7.21 10.38
C GLN A 252 -13.53 -8.69 10.68
N GLN A 253 -14.52 -9.56 10.48
CA GLN A 253 -14.33 -11.01 10.62
C GLN A 253 -13.26 -11.56 9.66
N ALA A 254 -13.20 -11.05 8.42
CA ALA A 254 -12.17 -11.45 7.47
C ALA A 254 -10.76 -10.98 7.88
N ILE A 255 -10.64 -9.80 8.50
CA ILE A 255 -9.37 -9.32 9.08
C ILE A 255 -8.92 -10.25 10.20
N CYS A 256 -9.81 -10.61 11.13
CA CYS A 256 -9.47 -11.54 12.21
C CYS A 256 -8.99 -12.88 11.66
N GLN A 257 -9.66 -13.43 10.64
CA GLN A 257 -9.20 -14.67 9.97
C GLN A 257 -7.81 -14.52 9.35
N CYS A 258 -7.50 -13.36 8.75
CA CYS A 258 -6.17 -13.09 8.20
C CYS A 258 -5.10 -13.03 9.29
N PHE A 259 -5.41 -12.40 10.43
CA PHE A 259 -4.46 -12.28 11.55
C PHE A 259 -4.24 -13.61 12.27
N GLU A 260 -5.30 -14.40 12.46
CA GLU A 260 -5.22 -15.76 12.99
C GLU A 260 -4.39 -16.69 12.09
N ALA A 261 -4.50 -16.54 10.76
CA ALA A 261 -3.72 -17.33 9.81
C ALA A 261 -2.23 -16.96 9.79
N ALA A 262 -1.86 -15.74 10.22
CA ALA A 262 -0.51 -15.20 10.16
C ALA A 262 0.37 -15.63 11.37
N HIS A 263 0.52 -16.94 11.56
CA HIS A 263 1.21 -17.53 12.72
C HIS A 263 2.72 -17.29 12.77
N ASP A 264 3.37 -17.00 11.64
CA ASP A 264 4.81 -16.74 11.54
C ASP A 264 5.16 -15.24 11.63
N LEU A 265 4.19 -14.39 11.97
CA LEU A 265 4.34 -12.94 11.93
C LEU A 265 5.31 -12.46 13.03
N LYS A 266 6.38 -11.79 12.61
CA LYS A 266 7.37 -11.18 13.52
C LYS A 266 7.04 -9.72 13.80
N THR A 267 6.47 -9.03 12.83
CA THR A 267 6.17 -7.61 12.90
C THR A 267 4.81 -7.32 12.30
N LEU A 268 3.94 -6.69 13.09
CA LEU A 268 2.69 -6.10 12.64
C LEU A 268 2.80 -4.58 12.78
N VAL A 269 2.51 -3.86 11.70
CA VAL A 269 2.39 -2.40 11.71
C VAL A 269 1.01 -2.01 11.22
N LEU A 270 0.27 -1.29 12.04
CA LEU A 270 -1.07 -0.81 11.75
C LEU A 270 -1.03 0.72 11.72
N VAL A 271 -1.22 1.32 10.54
CA VAL A 271 -1.20 2.78 10.36
C VAL A 271 -2.61 3.27 10.06
N ASP A 272 -3.13 4.21 10.84
CA ASP A 272 -4.51 4.71 10.71
C ASP A 272 -5.51 3.55 10.54
N PHE A 273 -5.43 2.61 11.48
CA PHE A 273 -6.18 1.36 11.46
C PHE A 273 -7.18 1.34 12.62
N LEU A 274 -8.45 1.14 12.32
CA LEU A 274 -9.51 0.97 13.31
C LEU A 274 -9.38 -0.41 13.96
N ILE A 275 -9.20 -0.43 15.27
CA ILE A 275 -8.99 -1.65 16.04
C ILE A 275 -10.28 -1.96 16.80
N GLU A 276 -10.85 -3.13 16.54
CA GLU A 276 -12.10 -3.57 17.16
C GLU A 276 -11.93 -4.98 17.75
N PRO A 277 -11.75 -5.08 19.07
CA PRO A 277 -11.67 -6.37 19.75
C PRO A 277 -12.98 -7.17 19.64
N PRO A 278 -12.92 -8.52 19.62
CA PRO A 278 -11.69 -9.32 19.71
C PRO A 278 -10.93 -9.37 18.38
N MET A 279 -9.60 -9.21 18.45
CA MET A 279 -8.72 -9.28 17.28
C MET A 279 -7.39 -9.92 17.68
N SER A 280 -7.40 -11.25 17.78
CA SER A 280 -6.24 -12.04 18.15
C SER A 280 -5.18 -12.02 17.04
N VAL A 281 -3.93 -11.74 17.41
CA VAL A 281 -2.78 -11.82 16.51
C VAL A 281 -1.54 -12.31 17.25
N SER A 282 -0.78 -13.23 16.66
CA SER A 282 0.55 -13.58 17.17
C SER A 282 1.59 -12.73 16.45
N ALA A 283 2.26 -11.84 17.18
CA ALA A 283 3.31 -10.99 16.63
C ALA A 283 4.29 -10.55 17.70
N ARG A 284 5.59 -10.70 17.44
CA ARG A 284 6.64 -10.27 18.39
C ARG A 284 6.72 -8.77 18.55
N ASN A 285 6.55 -8.03 17.45
CA ASN A 285 6.64 -6.57 17.44
C ASN A 285 5.35 -6.02 16.86
N VAL A 286 4.66 -5.19 17.62
CA VAL A 286 3.43 -4.52 17.18
C VAL A 286 3.64 -3.01 17.21
N CYS A 287 3.37 -2.35 16.09
CA CYS A 287 3.48 -0.91 15.96
C CYS A 287 2.17 -0.33 15.47
N ILE A 288 1.52 0.48 16.30
CA ILE A 288 0.23 1.11 16.00
C ILE A 288 0.50 2.60 15.82
N CYS A 289 0.26 3.12 14.62
CA CYS A 289 0.57 4.50 14.26
C CYS A 289 -0.71 5.22 13.86
N TYR A 290 -1.02 6.33 14.51
CA TYR A 290 -2.09 7.24 14.08
C TYR A 290 -1.46 8.55 13.64
N THR A 291 -1.94 9.07 12.51
CA THR A 291 -1.47 10.33 11.94
C THR A 291 -2.28 11.52 12.46
N GLU A 292 -1.81 12.73 12.21
CA GLU A 292 -2.55 13.98 12.51
C GLU A 292 -3.87 14.11 11.72
N ASP A 293 -4.11 13.27 10.70
CA ASP A 293 -5.34 13.32 9.91
C ASP A 293 -6.40 12.30 10.41
N TRP A 294 -6.13 11.62 11.54
CA TRP A 294 -7.08 10.72 12.18
C TRP A 294 -8.24 11.49 12.86
N PRO A 295 -9.50 11.37 12.40
CA PRO A 295 -10.60 12.27 12.77
C PRO A 295 -11.15 11.97 14.17
N ASP A 296 -11.13 10.70 14.58
CA ASP A 296 -11.82 10.26 15.79
C ASP A 296 -10.88 10.23 17.01
N PRO A 297 -11.36 10.57 18.21
CA PRO A 297 -10.64 10.22 19.43
C PRO A 297 -10.41 8.71 19.49
N LEU A 298 -9.18 8.30 19.82
CA LEU A 298 -8.88 6.88 19.98
C LEU A 298 -9.61 6.32 21.20
N ASP A 299 -10.22 5.15 21.07
CA ASP A 299 -10.79 4.45 22.21
C ASP A 299 -9.67 3.67 22.93
N GLY A 300 -9.16 4.26 24.01
CA GLY A 300 -8.12 3.62 24.81
C GLY A 300 -8.53 2.27 25.41
N GLN A 301 -9.83 2.03 25.66
CA GLN A 301 -10.30 0.74 26.16
C GLN A 301 -10.22 -0.33 25.07
N GLN A 302 -10.69 -0.01 23.85
CA GLN A 302 -10.55 -0.92 22.70
C GLN A 302 -9.09 -1.22 22.39
N LEU A 303 -8.24 -0.19 22.44
CA LEU A 303 -6.82 -0.35 22.20
C LEU A 303 -6.14 -1.19 23.28
N SER A 304 -6.51 -1.02 24.55
CA SER A 304 -6.03 -1.87 25.64
C SER A 304 -6.48 -3.32 25.47
N ALA A 305 -7.75 -3.56 25.17
CA ALA A 305 -8.28 -4.90 24.98
C ALA A 305 -7.61 -5.60 23.78
N PHE A 306 -7.32 -4.88 22.70
CA PHE A 306 -6.53 -5.42 21.60
C PHE A 306 -5.12 -5.83 22.05
N MET A 307 -4.45 -5.05 22.90
CA MET A 307 -3.12 -5.41 23.41
C MET A 307 -3.15 -6.68 24.24
N ASP A 308 -4.21 -6.89 25.01
CA ASP A 308 -4.42 -8.10 25.80
C ASP A 308 -4.66 -9.33 24.91
N ASP A 309 -5.16 -9.14 23.69
CA ASP A 309 -5.38 -10.19 22.68
C ASP A 309 -4.10 -10.55 21.88
N ILE A 310 -2.99 -9.80 22.02
CA ILE A 310 -1.75 -10.06 21.27
C ILE A 310 -0.96 -11.20 21.93
N GLN A 311 -0.63 -12.21 21.13
CA GLN A 311 0.18 -13.35 21.56
C GLN A 311 1.65 -13.16 21.17
N ASP A 312 2.56 -13.71 21.98
CA ASP A 312 4.02 -13.71 21.75
C ASP A 312 4.69 -12.33 21.66
N VAL A 313 4.02 -11.29 22.14
CA VAL A 313 4.49 -9.91 22.02
C VAL A 313 5.69 -9.62 22.92
N GLN A 314 6.71 -9.00 22.33
CA GLN A 314 7.92 -8.55 23.01
C GLN A 314 7.95 -7.03 23.11
N ASP A 315 7.48 -6.34 22.06
CA ASP A 315 7.47 -4.89 21.97
C ASP A 315 6.16 -4.38 21.36
N ILE A 316 5.52 -3.43 22.04
CA ILE A 316 4.36 -2.68 21.53
C ILE A 316 4.76 -1.20 21.43
N THR A 317 4.67 -0.64 20.24
CA THR A 317 4.92 0.78 19.99
C THR A 317 3.63 1.46 19.57
N ILE A 318 3.20 2.48 20.32
CA ILE A 318 2.08 3.33 19.92
C ILE A 318 2.64 4.68 19.50
N LYS A 319 2.48 5.04 18.22
CA LYS A 319 2.86 6.35 17.69
C LYS A 319 1.62 7.19 17.48
N ILE A 320 1.46 8.26 18.24
CA ILE A 320 0.23 9.07 18.23
C ILE A 320 0.54 10.56 18.19
N PRO A 321 -0.35 11.37 17.60
CA PRO A 321 -0.23 12.82 17.67
C PRO A 321 -0.54 13.30 19.10
N PRO A 322 -0.03 14.46 19.53
CA PRO A 322 -0.20 14.96 20.89
C PRO A 322 -1.65 15.03 21.36
N ARG A 323 -2.60 15.32 20.46
CA ARG A 323 -4.03 15.42 20.79
C ARG A 323 -4.67 14.11 21.24
N GLN A 324 -4.08 12.96 20.88
CA GLN A 324 -4.63 11.64 21.21
C GLN A 324 -4.12 11.11 22.55
N ILE A 325 -3.10 11.75 23.15
CA ILE A 325 -2.49 11.33 24.42
C ILE A 325 -3.54 11.17 25.55
N PRO A 326 -4.48 12.12 25.79
CA PRO A 326 -5.44 12.00 26.89
C PRO A 326 -6.36 10.79 26.76
N HIS A 327 -6.54 10.26 25.55
CA HIS A 327 -7.44 9.16 25.26
C HIS A 327 -6.80 7.78 25.45
N ILE A 328 -5.46 7.71 25.54
CA ILE A 328 -4.71 6.44 25.58
C ILE A 328 -4.05 6.23 26.93
N VAL A 329 -3.40 7.26 27.48
CA VAL A 329 -2.48 7.11 28.63
C VAL A 329 -3.18 6.54 29.88
N SER A 330 -4.48 6.78 30.05
CA SER A 330 -5.24 6.25 31.20
C SER A 330 -5.64 4.79 31.06
N TYR A 331 -5.57 4.21 29.86
CA TYR A 331 -6.10 2.87 29.58
C TYR A 331 -5.00 1.88 29.22
N CYS A 332 -4.08 2.25 28.33
CA CYS A 332 -3.04 1.35 27.85
C CYS A 332 -1.88 1.31 28.86
N THR A 333 -1.75 0.19 29.59
CA THR A 333 -0.73 0.01 30.65
C THR A 333 0.13 -1.24 30.46
N HIS A 334 0.08 -1.84 29.26
CA HIS A 334 0.79 -3.08 28.97
C HIS A 334 2.31 -2.94 29.18
N PRO A 335 2.99 -3.89 29.86
CA PRO A 335 4.40 -3.73 30.26
C PRO A 335 5.39 -3.65 29.10
N ALA A 336 5.07 -4.28 27.96
CA ALA A 336 5.87 -4.20 26.73
C ALA A 336 5.63 -2.93 25.90
N MET A 337 4.80 -2.00 26.41
CA MET A 337 4.36 -0.85 25.65
C MET A 337 5.27 0.36 25.82
N LYS A 338 5.57 1.01 24.70
CA LYS A 338 6.11 2.37 24.63
C LYS A 338 5.20 3.28 23.81
N ILE A 339 5.05 4.51 24.27
CA ILE A 339 4.33 5.57 23.54
C ILE A 339 5.34 6.55 22.96
N GLU A 340 5.28 6.73 21.64
CA GLU A 340 6.08 7.70 20.90
C GLU A 340 5.17 8.84 20.41
N ILE A 341 5.45 10.07 20.84
CA ILE A 341 4.66 11.23 20.45
C ILE A 341 5.15 11.72 19.08
N GLN A 342 4.29 11.66 18.07
CA GLN A 342 4.57 12.19 16.73
C GLN A 342 4.50 13.72 16.75
N ARG A 343 5.65 14.38 16.93
CA ARG A 343 5.73 15.86 16.98
C ARG A 343 5.82 16.53 15.60
N PHE A 344 5.90 15.74 14.52
CA PHE A 344 6.06 16.23 13.16
C PHE A 344 5.12 15.46 12.22
N LYS A 345 4.56 16.13 11.21
CA LYS A 345 3.86 15.46 10.12
C LYS A 345 4.83 14.46 9.46
N LEU A 346 4.40 13.20 9.34
CA LEU A 346 5.01 12.27 8.40
C LEU A 346 4.78 12.87 7.00
N ALA A 347 5.87 13.23 6.33
CA ALA A 347 5.87 13.84 5.01
C ALA A 347 5.66 12.81 3.90
#